data_AF-A0A3C0T8W8-F1
#
_entry.id   AF-A0A3C0T8W8-F1
#
_cell.length_a   1.000
_cell.length_b   1.000
_cell.length_c   1.000
_cell.angle_alpha   90.00
_cell.angle_beta   90.00
_cell.angle_gamma   90.00
#
_symmetry.space_group_name_H-M   'P 1'
#
loop_
_entity.id
_entity.type
_entity.pdbx_description
1 polymer ?
#
loop_
_entity_poly.entity_id
_entity_poly.type
_entity_poly.pdbx_seq_one_letter_code
_entity_poly.pdbx_strand_id
1 'polypeptide(L)'
;MVYFDLRSKDHFMAVTRIDISNTSDFGDFDTPYQQLDGTVTFAVDPKHAANTNITDLELAPTNEQGLVEFSSNFSLVTPKSLDDGNGRLLVEIPNRGNKLTAGHFHRVVVATPDDRDNPGDGFLCRHGFSFLSIGWQFDPQVEDAMKLEAPEATIGGKPIEGDVLMKL
;
A
#
# COMPACT_ATOMS: atom_id res chain seq x y z
N MET A 1 9.25 -1.63 9.37
CA MET A 1 9.48 -2.86 8.59
C MET A 1 8.60 -3.95 9.18
N VAL A 2 7.52 -4.31 8.50
CA VAL A 2 6.63 -5.41 8.90
C VAL A 2 7.03 -6.64 8.10
N TYR A 3 7.27 -7.76 8.78
CA TYR A 3 7.59 -9.04 8.14
C TYR A 3 6.31 -9.88 8.03
N PHE A 4 5.96 -10.30 6.81
CA PHE A 4 4.85 -11.22 6.59
C PHE A 4 5.40 -12.64 6.35
N ASP A 5 4.96 -13.61 7.17
CA ASP A 5 5.20 -15.02 6.90
C ASP A 5 4.06 -15.57 6.04
N LEU A 6 4.36 -15.84 4.77
CA LEU A 6 3.41 -16.35 3.78
C LEU A 6 2.96 -17.81 4.04
N ARG A 7 3.42 -18.46 5.13
CA ARG A 7 3.09 -19.84 5.49
C ARG A 7 2.03 -19.98 6.59
N SER A 8 1.55 -18.89 7.17
CA SER A 8 0.44 -18.93 8.14
C SER A 8 -0.88 -19.28 7.44
N LYS A 9 -1.61 -20.28 7.98
CA LYS A 9 -2.93 -20.72 7.51
C LYS A 9 -4.10 -20.04 8.24
N ASP A 10 -3.82 -19.17 9.20
CA ASP A 10 -4.85 -18.30 9.78
C ASP A 10 -5.09 -17.15 8.79
N HIS A 11 -5.83 -17.45 7.72
CA HIS A 11 -6.11 -16.49 6.66
C HIS A 11 -7.11 -15.44 7.15
N PHE A 12 -6.58 -14.36 7.72
CA PHE A 12 -7.22 -13.05 7.67
C PHE A 12 -7.10 -12.52 6.24
N MET A 13 -7.91 -13.03 5.32
CA MET A 13 -7.92 -12.49 3.96
C MET A 13 -8.72 -11.18 3.96
N ALA A 14 -8.04 -10.09 4.28
CA ALA A 14 -8.55 -8.76 4.04
C ALA A 14 -8.58 -8.48 2.52
N VAL A 15 -7.63 -8.97 1.72
CA VAL A 15 -7.57 -8.68 0.27
C VAL A 15 -8.63 -9.48 -0.49
N THR A 16 -9.49 -8.77 -1.22
CA THR A 16 -10.55 -9.37 -2.04
C THR A 16 -10.29 -9.23 -3.54
N ARG A 17 -9.57 -8.18 -3.96
CA ARG A 17 -9.24 -7.93 -5.37
C ARG A 17 -7.94 -7.17 -5.53
N ILE A 18 -7.21 -7.46 -6.61
CA ILE A 18 -6.05 -6.68 -7.06
C ILE A 18 -6.30 -6.33 -8.52
N ASP A 19 -6.32 -5.03 -8.82
CA ASP A 19 -6.49 -4.49 -10.16
C ASP A 19 -5.19 -3.79 -10.58
N ILE A 20 -4.51 -4.31 -11.60
CA ILE A 20 -3.30 -3.69 -12.15
C ILE A 20 -3.72 -2.71 -13.24
N SER A 21 -3.41 -1.43 -13.07
CA SER A 21 -3.74 -0.37 -14.03
C SER A 21 -2.59 -0.06 -14.98
N ASN A 22 -1.35 -0.30 -14.55
CA ASN A 22 -0.16 -0.03 -15.36
C ASN A 22 0.92 -1.10 -15.11
N THR A 23 1.62 -1.46 -16.17
CA THR A 23 2.81 -2.32 -16.14
C THR A 23 3.85 -1.70 -17.04
N SER A 24 5.07 -1.54 -16.53
CA SER A 24 6.13 -0.86 -17.24
C SER A 24 7.50 -1.35 -16.82
N ASP A 25 8.50 -1.15 -17.68
CA ASP A 25 9.88 -1.47 -17.36
C ASP A 25 10.40 -0.53 -16.28
N PHE A 26 11.24 -1.04 -15.39
CA PHE A 26 11.80 -0.27 -14.28
C PHE A 26 13.33 -0.32 -14.30
N GLY A 27 13.92 0.82 -14.64
CA GLY A 27 15.38 0.99 -14.77
C GLY A 27 16.00 0.15 -15.89
N ASP A 28 17.32 0.32 -16.04
CA ASP A 28 18.15 -0.44 -16.94
C ASP A 28 19.24 -1.13 -16.10
N PHE A 29 18.95 -2.36 -15.68
CA PHE A 29 19.79 -3.16 -14.80
C PHE A 29 20.10 -4.51 -15.46
N ASP A 30 21.13 -5.21 -14.96
CA ASP A 30 21.51 -6.54 -15.47
C ASP A 30 20.34 -7.55 -15.44
N THR A 31 19.47 -7.43 -14.45
CA THR A 31 18.22 -8.19 -14.33
C THR A 31 17.05 -7.32 -14.79
N PRO A 32 16.17 -7.81 -15.69
CA PRO A 32 14.98 -7.07 -16.10
C PRO A 32 13.96 -6.92 -14.96
N TYR A 33 13.63 -5.69 -14.60
CA TYR A 33 12.60 -5.35 -13.63
C TYR A 33 11.39 -4.69 -14.30
N GLN A 34 10.25 -4.79 -13.62
CA GLN A 34 9.03 -4.09 -13.97
C GLN A 34 8.42 -3.42 -12.74
N GLN A 35 7.71 -2.32 -12.97
CA GLN A 35 6.81 -1.68 -12.03
C GLN A 35 5.37 -2.01 -12.41
N LEU A 36 4.60 -2.45 -11.42
CA LEU A 36 3.16 -2.70 -11.48
C LEU A 36 2.47 -1.69 -10.57
N ASP A 37 1.65 -0.83 -11.14
CA ASP A 37 0.83 0.11 -10.39
C ASP A 37 -0.64 -0.30 -10.46
N GLY A 38 -1.37 -0.08 -9.38
CA GLY A 38 -2.76 -0.52 -9.32
C GLY A 38 -3.46 -0.22 -8.02
N THR A 39 -4.60 -0.89 -7.84
CA THR A 39 -5.45 -0.79 -6.65
C THR A 39 -5.64 -2.17 -6.03
N VAL A 40 -5.48 -2.25 -4.72
CA VAL A 40 -5.86 -3.41 -3.92
C VAL A 40 -7.14 -3.09 -3.16
N THR A 41 -8.13 -3.97 -3.26
CA THR A 41 -9.41 -3.87 -2.53
C THR A 41 -9.39 -4.83 -1.36
N PHE A 42 -9.93 -4.35 -0.23
CA PHE A 42 -10.02 -5.08 1.02
C PHE A 42 -11.45 -5.19 1.52
N ALA A 43 -11.74 -6.23 2.30
CA ALA A 43 -12.94 -6.39 3.10
C ALA A 43 -12.57 -6.98 4.46
N VAL A 44 -12.94 -6.31 5.56
CA VAL A 44 -12.59 -6.74 6.92
C VAL A 44 -13.82 -6.90 7.81
N ASP A 45 -13.80 -7.89 8.71
CA ASP A 45 -14.84 -8.05 9.72
C ASP A 45 -14.61 -7.05 10.86
N PRO A 46 -15.52 -6.08 11.10
CA PRO A 46 -15.37 -5.10 12.18
C PRO A 46 -15.38 -5.73 13.57
N LYS A 47 -15.94 -6.93 13.73
CA LYS A 47 -16.05 -7.65 15.02
C LYS A 47 -14.87 -8.57 15.30
N HIS A 48 -13.96 -8.73 14.33
CA HIS A 48 -12.79 -9.58 14.53
C HIS A 48 -11.87 -8.98 15.60
N ALA A 49 -11.38 -9.78 16.54
CA ALA A 49 -10.47 -9.38 17.63
C ALA A 49 -9.26 -8.52 17.20
N ALA A 50 -8.63 -8.78 16.04
CA ALA A 50 -7.55 -7.95 15.52
C ALA A 50 -7.99 -6.53 15.09
N ASN A 51 -9.28 -6.35 14.76
CA ASN A 51 -9.85 -5.13 14.24
C ASN A 51 -10.59 -4.29 15.30
N THR A 52 -10.86 -4.85 16.49
CA THR A 52 -11.62 -4.16 17.54
C THR A 52 -10.94 -2.90 18.08
N ASN A 53 -9.63 -2.74 17.84
CA ASN A 53 -8.88 -1.54 18.22
C ASN A 53 -8.89 -0.45 17.13
N ILE A 54 -9.52 -0.70 15.98
CA ILE A 54 -9.67 0.29 14.91
C ILE A 54 -10.88 1.15 15.25
N THR A 55 -10.62 2.42 15.55
CA THR A 55 -11.65 3.41 15.90
C THR A 55 -12.71 3.48 14.81
N ASP A 56 -13.98 3.51 15.24
CA ASP A 56 -15.18 3.69 14.41
C ASP A 56 -15.41 2.65 13.31
N LEU A 57 -14.60 1.58 13.25
CA LEU A 57 -14.76 0.53 12.23
C LEU A 57 -16.13 -0.16 12.31
N GLU A 58 -16.67 -0.33 13.51
CA GLU A 58 -18.02 -0.88 13.73
C GLU A 58 -19.16 0.04 13.27
N LEU A 59 -18.86 1.32 13.02
CA LEU A 59 -19.79 2.33 12.53
C LEU A 59 -19.67 2.54 11.00
N ALA A 60 -18.69 1.91 10.36
CA ALA A 60 -18.52 1.96 8.92
C ALA A 60 -19.60 1.11 8.20
N PRO A 61 -20.03 1.52 6.99
CA PRO A 61 -20.94 0.72 6.19
C PRO A 61 -20.32 -0.64 5.85
N THR A 62 -21.16 -1.68 5.87
CA THR A 62 -20.76 -3.04 5.51
C THR A 62 -21.45 -3.52 4.24
N ASN A 63 -20.78 -4.38 3.49
CA ASN A 63 -21.37 -5.09 2.36
C ASN A 63 -22.39 -6.17 2.81
N GLU A 64 -22.97 -6.91 1.87
CA GLU A 64 -23.96 -7.98 2.16
C GLU A 64 -23.43 -9.10 3.07
N GLN A 65 -22.12 -9.24 3.18
CA GLN A 65 -21.44 -10.23 4.02
C GLN A 65 -21.13 -9.68 5.42
N GLY A 66 -21.50 -8.43 5.71
CA GLY A 66 -21.19 -7.77 6.98
C GLY A 66 -19.72 -7.31 7.11
N LEU A 67 -19.00 -7.20 5.99
CA LEU A 67 -17.60 -6.76 5.96
C LEU A 67 -17.49 -5.29 5.55
N VAL A 68 -16.55 -4.57 6.15
CA VAL A 68 -16.22 -3.20 5.78
C VAL A 68 -15.24 -3.21 4.61
N GLU A 69 -15.63 -2.60 3.49
CA GLU A 69 -14.83 -2.54 2.27
C GLU A 69 -14.04 -1.23 2.18
N PHE A 70 -12.80 -1.32 1.71
CA PHE A 70 -11.93 -0.18 1.45
C PHE A 70 -10.91 -0.55 0.39
N SER A 71 -10.19 0.44 -0.16
CA SER A 71 -9.15 0.16 -1.16
C SER A 71 -7.91 1.01 -0.94
N SER A 72 -6.81 0.62 -1.57
CA SER A 72 -5.56 1.39 -1.54
C SER A 72 -4.84 1.28 -2.87
N ASN A 73 -4.20 2.37 -3.29
CA ASN A 73 -3.28 2.30 -4.41
C ASN A 73 -1.94 1.66 -3.98
N PHE A 74 -1.32 0.95 -4.91
CA PHE A 74 -0.03 0.32 -4.69
C PHE A 74 0.89 0.48 -5.91
N SER A 75 2.19 0.37 -5.65
CA SER A 75 3.25 0.33 -6.65
C SER A 75 4.22 -0.77 -6.25
N LEU A 76 4.32 -1.81 -7.08
CA LEU A 76 5.18 -2.97 -6.89
C LEU A 76 6.27 -2.97 -7.95
N VAL A 77 7.53 -2.88 -7.53
CA VAL A 77 8.68 -3.15 -8.39
C VAL A 77 9.18 -4.56 -8.11
N THR A 78 9.32 -5.36 -9.15
CA THR A 78 9.67 -6.78 -9.04
C THR A 78 10.44 -7.26 -10.29
N PRO A 79 11.29 -8.31 -10.19
CA PRO A 79 11.85 -8.95 -11.37
C PRO A 79 10.75 -9.38 -12.35
N LYS A 80 11.02 -9.29 -13.66
CA LYS A 80 10.10 -9.82 -14.68
C LYS A 80 9.95 -11.34 -14.59
N SER A 81 11.00 -12.04 -14.16
CA SER A 81 10.97 -13.45 -13.78
C SER A 81 11.27 -13.60 -12.29
N LEU A 82 10.37 -14.23 -11.53
CA LEU A 82 10.55 -14.40 -10.08
C LEU A 82 11.76 -15.25 -9.71
N ASP A 83 12.23 -16.11 -10.62
CA ASP A 83 13.45 -16.92 -10.45
C ASP A 83 14.73 -16.05 -10.41
N ASP A 84 14.66 -14.83 -10.94
CA ASP A 84 15.77 -13.85 -10.90
C ASP A 84 15.75 -13.02 -9.60
N GLY A 85 14.74 -13.22 -8.75
CA GLY A 85 14.60 -12.57 -7.45
C GLY A 85 15.24 -13.36 -6.30
N ASN A 86 15.42 -12.69 -5.17
CA ASN A 86 15.92 -13.28 -3.93
C ASN A 86 14.81 -13.82 -3.02
N GLY A 87 13.55 -13.80 -3.50
CA GLY A 87 12.37 -14.26 -2.77
C GLY A 87 11.96 -13.39 -1.58
N ARG A 88 12.43 -12.13 -1.49
CA ARG A 88 12.10 -11.19 -0.41
C ARG A 88 11.35 -9.98 -0.95
N LEU A 89 10.33 -9.57 -0.19
CA LEU A 89 9.57 -8.36 -0.43
C LEU A 89 9.88 -7.32 0.65
N LEU A 90 10.31 -6.13 0.24
CA LEU A 90 10.34 -4.95 1.08
C LEU A 90 8.99 -4.24 0.98
N VAL A 91 8.32 -4.00 2.10
CA VAL A 91 7.06 -3.25 2.13
C VAL A 91 7.30 -1.87 2.72
N GLU A 92 7.02 -0.86 1.91
CA GLU A 92 7.01 0.54 2.25
C GLU A 92 5.59 1.02 2.54
N ILE A 93 5.45 1.71 3.67
CA ILE A 93 4.22 2.37 4.09
C ILE A 93 4.50 3.89 4.04
N PRO A 94 4.20 4.55 2.90
CA PRO A 94 4.61 5.92 2.63
C PRO A 94 3.83 6.90 3.52
N ASN A 95 4.54 7.61 4.39
CA ASN A 95 3.94 8.66 5.19
C ASN A 95 3.53 9.83 4.30
N ARG A 96 2.27 10.30 4.39
CA ARG A 96 1.67 11.31 3.49
C ARG A 96 1.74 10.96 2.00
N GLY A 97 1.85 9.67 1.68
CA GLY A 97 1.78 9.14 0.32
C GLY A 97 3.02 9.31 -0.55
N ASN A 98 4.14 9.78 0.01
CA ASN A 98 5.41 9.89 -0.73
C ASN A 98 6.22 8.60 -0.62
N LYS A 99 6.57 7.99 -1.76
CA LYS A 99 7.53 6.87 -1.83
C LYS A 99 8.93 7.38 -1.46
N LEU A 100 9.62 6.64 -0.60
CA LEU A 100 10.96 6.95 -0.10
C LEU A 100 11.98 5.90 -0.49
N THR A 101 11.55 4.78 -1.09
CA THR A 101 12.42 3.68 -1.49
C THR A 101 13.59 4.15 -2.37
N ALA A 102 13.31 4.97 -3.39
CA ALA A 102 14.35 5.53 -4.26
C ALA A 102 15.40 6.35 -3.50
N GLY A 103 14.97 7.20 -2.57
CA GLY A 103 15.88 8.04 -1.78
C GLY A 103 16.68 7.25 -0.74
N HIS A 104 16.05 6.29 -0.07
CA HIS A 104 16.69 5.50 0.99
C HIS A 104 17.65 4.44 0.47
N PHE A 105 17.31 3.78 -0.65
CA PHE A 105 18.05 2.62 -1.12
C PHE A 105 18.75 2.84 -2.44
N HIS A 106 18.23 3.69 -3.34
CA HIS A 106 18.77 3.84 -4.70
C HIS A 106 19.62 5.10 -4.90
N ARG A 107 20.02 5.77 -3.81
CA ARG A 107 20.86 6.98 -3.81
C ARG A 107 20.26 8.14 -4.62
N VAL A 108 18.94 8.21 -4.71
CA VAL A 108 18.22 9.32 -5.37
C VAL A 108 18.15 10.52 -4.43
N VAL A 109 18.74 11.64 -4.85
CA VAL A 109 18.72 12.90 -4.06
C VAL A 109 17.49 13.74 -4.36
N VAL A 110 17.03 13.72 -5.62
CA VAL A 110 15.85 14.46 -6.08
C VAL A 110 14.80 13.44 -6.48
N ALA A 111 13.79 13.30 -5.63
CA ALA A 111 12.66 12.42 -5.89
C ALA A 111 11.79 12.96 -7.04
N THR A 112 11.27 12.05 -7.83
CA THR A 112 10.26 12.28 -8.86
C THR A 112 8.92 11.71 -8.38
N PRO A 113 7.77 12.15 -8.93
CA PRO A 113 6.47 11.54 -8.61
C PRO A 113 6.45 10.04 -8.91
N ASP A 114 7.16 9.64 -9.96
CA ASP A 114 7.34 8.24 -10.34
C ASP A 114 8.82 7.82 -10.26
N ASP A 115 9.09 6.73 -9.54
CA ASP A 115 10.45 6.20 -9.39
C ASP A 115 11.04 5.70 -10.71
N ARG A 116 10.19 5.41 -11.72
CA ARG A 116 10.64 5.05 -13.07
C ARG A 116 11.44 6.15 -13.74
N ASP A 117 11.11 7.41 -13.45
CA ASP A 117 11.76 8.58 -14.04
C ASP A 117 13.18 8.77 -13.47
N ASN A 118 13.42 8.26 -12.27
CA ASN A 118 14.73 8.28 -11.63
C ASN A 118 14.93 7.03 -10.75
N PRO A 119 15.26 5.88 -11.36
CA PRO A 119 15.36 4.61 -10.65
C PRO A 119 16.64 4.52 -9.79
N GLY A 120 17.52 5.51 -9.89
CA GLY A 120 18.77 5.61 -9.14
C GLY A 120 19.77 4.51 -9.50
N ASP A 121 20.55 4.07 -8.52
CA ASP A 121 21.54 3.01 -8.72
C ASP A 121 20.95 1.59 -8.66
N GLY A 122 19.65 1.45 -8.37
CA GLY A 122 18.96 0.16 -8.33
C GLY A 122 19.52 -0.83 -7.31
N PHE A 123 20.05 -0.37 -6.17
CA PHE A 123 20.59 -1.25 -5.13
C PHE A 123 19.67 -2.45 -4.81
N LEU A 124 18.37 -2.24 -4.61
CA LEU A 124 17.44 -3.33 -4.30
C LEU A 124 17.32 -4.30 -5.49
N CYS A 125 17.22 -3.77 -6.71
CA CYS A 125 17.09 -4.55 -7.93
C CYS A 125 18.30 -5.46 -8.16
N ARG A 126 19.52 -4.91 -8.01
CA ARG A 126 20.78 -5.67 -8.13
C ARG A 126 20.95 -6.76 -7.07
N HIS A 127 20.21 -6.68 -5.97
CA HIS A 127 20.21 -7.70 -4.91
C HIS A 127 18.99 -8.63 -4.99
N GLY A 128 18.17 -8.52 -6.04
CA GLY A 128 17.03 -9.43 -6.29
C GLY A 128 15.77 -9.11 -5.48
N PHE A 129 15.67 -7.95 -4.83
CA PHE A 129 14.49 -7.63 -4.02
C PHE A 129 13.31 -7.17 -4.87
N SER A 130 12.11 -7.63 -4.53
CA SER A 130 10.87 -6.92 -4.86
C SER A 130 10.59 -5.87 -3.79
N PHE A 131 9.96 -4.75 -4.15
CA PHE A 131 9.51 -3.75 -3.18
C PHE A 131 8.14 -3.20 -3.53
N LEU A 132 7.29 -3.08 -2.51
CA LEU A 132 5.89 -2.65 -2.59
C LEU A 132 5.71 -1.39 -1.76
N SER A 133 5.27 -0.31 -2.39
CA SER A 133 4.70 0.84 -1.69
C SER A 133 3.17 0.72 -1.73
N ILE A 134 2.49 0.98 -0.61
CA ILE A 134 1.03 0.89 -0.52
C ILE A 134 0.45 2.04 0.31
N GLY A 135 -0.56 2.73 -0.21
CA GLY A 135 -1.24 3.80 0.50
C GLY A 135 -1.85 3.33 1.82
N TRP A 136 -1.68 4.11 2.89
CA TRP A 136 -2.18 3.76 4.23
C TRP A 136 -2.82 4.93 4.99
N GLN A 137 -2.64 6.15 4.46
CA GLN A 137 -3.26 7.35 5.00
C GLN A 137 -4.39 7.76 4.05
N PHE A 138 -5.52 8.18 4.59
CA PHE A 138 -6.72 8.52 3.80
C PHE A 138 -6.75 10.00 3.37
N ASP A 139 -6.03 10.88 4.07
CA ASP A 139 -6.04 12.33 3.90
C ASP A 139 -4.71 12.98 3.45
N PRO A 140 -3.85 12.34 2.63
CA PRO A 140 -2.70 13.05 2.10
C PRO A 140 -3.15 14.20 1.18
N GLN A 141 -2.44 15.33 1.27
CA GLN A 141 -2.82 16.61 0.65
C GLN A 141 -2.20 16.82 -0.74
N VAL A 142 -1.49 15.82 -1.28
CA VAL A 142 -0.81 15.88 -2.58
C VAL A 142 -1.63 15.09 -3.59
N GLU A 143 -1.81 15.63 -4.79
CA GLU A 143 -2.69 15.08 -5.83
C GLU A 143 -2.36 13.62 -6.18
N ASP A 144 -1.08 13.30 -6.38
CA ASP A 144 -0.60 11.97 -6.75
C ASP A 144 -0.13 11.13 -5.54
N ALA A 145 -0.55 11.50 -4.33
CA ALA A 145 -0.16 10.77 -3.13
C ALA A 145 -0.69 9.33 -3.13
N MET A 146 0.15 8.40 -2.68
CA MET A 146 -0.34 7.08 -2.31
C MET A 146 -1.28 7.18 -1.11
N LYS A 147 -2.49 6.63 -1.24
CA LYS A 147 -3.55 6.73 -0.24
C LYS A 147 -4.43 5.50 -0.20
N LEU A 148 -5.08 5.32 0.95
CA LEU A 148 -6.27 4.47 1.00
C LEU A 148 -7.53 5.30 0.78
N GLU A 149 -8.55 4.67 0.22
CA GLU A 149 -9.92 5.16 0.21
C GLU A 149 -10.64 4.52 1.39
N ALA A 150 -10.78 5.28 2.48
CA ALA A 150 -11.46 4.82 3.69
C ALA A 150 -12.99 5.01 3.58
N PRO A 151 -13.80 4.08 4.07
CA PRO A 151 -15.23 4.29 4.22
C PRO A 151 -15.50 5.30 5.33
N GLU A 152 -16.56 6.09 5.16
CA GLU A 152 -16.99 7.05 6.17
C GLU A 152 -17.82 6.35 7.24
N ALA A 153 -17.42 6.50 8.51
CA ALA A 153 -18.19 6.03 9.64
C ALA A 153 -19.47 6.87 9.83
N THR A 154 -20.60 6.21 10.13
CA THR A 154 -21.89 6.91 10.26
C THR A 154 -22.68 6.46 11.48
N ILE A 155 -23.46 7.37 12.07
CA ILE A 155 -24.44 7.07 13.11
C ILE A 155 -25.83 7.39 12.57
N GLY A 156 -26.70 6.39 12.46
CA GLY A 156 -28.03 6.55 11.88
C GLY A 156 -28.00 7.04 10.42
N GLY A 157 -26.96 6.65 9.66
CA GLY A 157 -26.76 7.04 8.27
C GLY A 157 -26.28 8.48 8.07
N LYS A 158 -25.84 9.16 9.13
CA LYS A 158 -25.27 10.50 9.06
C LYS A 158 -23.78 10.48 9.40
N PRO A 159 -22.96 11.34 8.76
CA PRO A 159 -21.58 11.57 9.16
C PRO A 159 -21.45 11.83 10.65
N ILE A 160 -20.37 11.33 11.24
CA ILE A 160 -20.02 11.61 12.63
C ILE A 160 -19.32 12.97 12.66
N GLU A 161 -19.91 13.94 13.36
CA GLU A 161 -19.35 15.28 13.52
C GLU A 161 -18.98 15.53 14.98
N GLY A 162 -17.88 16.27 15.20
CA GLY A 162 -17.44 16.65 16.54
C GLY A 162 -16.28 17.64 16.51
N ASP A 163 -16.08 18.36 17.62
CA ASP A 163 -14.94 19.26 17.77
C ASP A 163 -13.65 18.46 17.98
N VAL A 164 -12.72 18.57 17.02
CA VAL A 164 -11.37 17.99 17.16
C VAL A 164 -10.51 18.95 17.97
N LEU A 165 -10.32 18.65 19.26
CA LEU A 165 -9.43 19.43 20.11
C LEU A 165 -7.96 19.01 19.86
N MET A 166 -7.27 19.71 18.96
CA MET A 166 -5.82 19.60 18.85
C MET A 166 -5.17 20.57 19.85
N LYS A 167 -4.55 20.04 20.91
CA LYS A 167 -3.71 20.83 21.80
C LYS A 167 -2.27 20.80 21.26
N LEU A 168 -1.85 21.91 20.64
CA LEU A 168 -0.48 22.12 20.17
C LEU A 168 0.49 22.27 21.36
#